data_AF-A0A833Y2W3-F1
#
_entry.id   AF-A0A833Y2W3-F1
#
_cell.length_a   1.000
_cell.length_b   1.000
_cell.length_c   1.000
_cell.angle_alpha   90.00
_cell.angle_beta   90.00
_cell.angle_gamma   90.00
#
_symmetry.space_group_name_H-M   'P 1'
#
loop_
_entity.id
_entity.type
_entity.pdbx_description
1 polymer ?
#
loop_
_entity_poly.entity_id
_entity_poly.type
_entity_poly.pdbx_seq_one_letter_code
_entity_poly.pdbx_strand_id
1 'polypeptide(L)'
;MPLTRYQIRDEYSLADPELYGAADRDDPEALLEGVAMAGLVGVLRQLGDLAEFAAEIFHDLHEEVMATAARGHGLMVRVQQLEAEVPSIEKAFLSQTSHSLFFSNAGVDWHPNLHAEQNLVTRGDLPRFVMDSYEECRGPPRLFLLDNPRMTEATSKA
;
A
#
# COMPACT_ATOMS: atom_id res chain seq x y z
N MET A 1 1.61 7.26 16.20
CA MET A 1 0.91 6.66 15.04
C MET A 1 -0.35 6.00 15.56
N PRO A 2 -1.56 6.39 15.14
CA PRO A 2 -2.70 5.53 15.41
C PRO A 2 -2.58 4.38 14.42
N LEU A 3 -2.16 3.22 14.90
CA LEU A 3 -2.49 1.97 14.24
C LEU A 3 -4.02 1.93 14.28
N THR A 4 -4.68 2.30 13.18
CA THR A 4 -6.08 1.96 12.96
C THR A 4 -6.19 0.48 13.22
N ARG A 5 -6.80 0.14 14.34
CA ARG A 5 -6.87 -1.21 14.87
C ARG A 5 -7.80 -1.95 13.93
N TYR A 6 -7.27 -2.85 13.09
CA TYR A 6 -8.11 -3.80 12.38
C TYR A 6 -8.93 -4.51 13.45
N GLN A 7 -10.23 -4.19 13.50
CA GLN A 7 -11.09 -4.65 14.56
C GLN A 7 -11.77 -5.91 14.05
N ILE A 8 -11.25 -7.06 14.51
CA ILE A 8 -11.91 -8.34 14.29
C ILE A 8 -13.31 -8.22 14.88
N ARG A 9 -14.33 -8.45 14.04
CA ARG A 9 -15.74 -8.36 14.42
C ARG A 9 -16.06 -9.44 15.44
N ASP A 10 -17.01 -9.18 16.33
CA ASP A 10 -17.41 -10.15 17.35
C ASP A 10 -17.97 -11.44 16.71
N GLU A 11 -17.60 -12.61 17.24
CA GLU A 11 -17.94 -13.91 16.65
C GLU A 11 -19.46 -14.11 16.58
N TYR A 12 -20.20 -13.71 17.61
CA TYR A 12 -21.66 -13.82 17.67
C TYR A 12 -22.36 -12.82 16.74
N SER A 13 -21.68 -11.73 16.35
CA SER A 13 -22.16 -10.76 15.35
C SER A 13 -21.94 -11.20 13.90
N LEU A 14 -21.05 -12.19 13.67
CA LEU A 14 -20.70 -12.73 12.36
C LEU A 14 -21.53 -13.97 11.99
N ALA A 15 -22.10 -14.63 12.99
CA ALA A 15 -23.02 -15.73 12.81
C ALA A 15 -24.41 -15.23 12.41
N ASP A 16 -25.16 -16.03 11.66
CA ASP A 16 -26.55 -15.73 11.37
C ASP A 16 -27.38 -15.88 12.66
N PRO A 17 -28.09 -14.84 13.14
CA PRO A 17 -28.93 -14.92 14.32
C PRO A 17 -30.02 -16.00 14.25
N GLU A 18 -30.41 -16.42 13.05
CA GLU A 18 -31.40 -17.48 12.84
C GLU A 18 -30.93 -18.86 13.38
N LEU A 19 -29.61 -19.07 13.51
CA LEU A 19 -29.05 -20.35 13.98
C LEU A 19 -29.44 -20.73 15.42
N TYR A 20 -29.64 -19.73 16.29
CA TYR A 20 -30.23 -19.94 17.62
C TYR A 20 -31.68 -19.45 17.69
N GLY A 21 -32.12 -18.60 16.76
CA GLY A 21 -33.50 -18.13 16.67
C GLY A 21 -34.50 -19.21 16.27
N ALA A 22 -34.05 -20.25 15.57
CA ALA A 22 -34.87 -21.39 15.13
C ALA A 22 -35.06 -22.48 16.20
N ALA A 23 -34.30 -22.44 17.30
CA ALA A 23 -34.44 -23.40 18.40
C ALA A 23 -35.69 -23.12 19.23
N ASP A 24 -36.33 -24.18 19.71
CA ASP A 24 -37.47 -24.05 20.63
C ASP A 24 -37.00 -23.42 21.95
N ARG A 25 -37.69 -22.36 22.39
CA ARG A 25 -37.28 -21.59 23.57
C ARG A 25 -37.50 -22.34 24.88
N ASP A 26 -38.39 -23.32 24.85
CA ASP A 26 -38.69 -24.17 26.01
C ASP A 26 -37.74 -25.39 26.08
N ASP A 27 -36.86 -25.58 25.08
CA ASP A 27 -35.80 -26.59 25.06
C ASP A 27 -34.40 -25.94 25.27
N PRO A 28 -33.87 -25.96 26.50
CA PRO A 28 -32.58 -25.33 26.79
C PRO A 28 -31.40 -26.03 26.09
N GLU A 29 -31.52 -27.31 25.74
CA GLU A 29 -30.46 -28.04 25.06
C GLU A 29 -30.35 -27.59 23.58
N ALA A 30 -31.50 -27.51 22.89
CA ALA A 30 -31.57 -27.00 21.52
C ALA A 30 -31.07 -25.55 21.39
N LEU A 31 -31.38 -24.70 22.38
CA LEU A 31 -30.86 -23.32 22.42
C LEU A 31 -29.34 -23.28 22.56
N LEU A 32 -28.77 -24.07 23.47
CA LEU A 32 -27.31 -24.12 23.67
C LEU A 32 -26.58 -24.66 22.45
N GLU A 33 -27.14 -25.67 21.79
CA GLU A 33 -26.59 -26.20 20.54
C GLU A 33 -26.60 -25.14 19.44
N GLY A 34 -27.71 -24.40 19.28
CA GLY A 34 -27.81 -23.29 18.31
C GLY A 34 -26.79 -22.17 18.56
N VAL A 35 -26.59 -21.78 19.81
CA VAL A 35 -25.58 -20.77 20.19
C VAL A 35 -24.16 -21.29 19.95
N ALA A 36 -23.87 -22.55 20.29
CA ALA A 36 -22.56 -23.15 20.05
C ALA A 36 -22.24 -23.23 18.55
N MET A 37 -23.22 -23.60 17.73
CA MET A 37 -23.10 -23.61 16.28
C MET A 37 -22.89 -22.21 15.70
N ALA A 38 -23.67 -21.22 16.17
CA ALA A 38 -23.48 -19.83 15.78
C ALA A 38 -22.07 -19.33 16.15
N GLY A 39 -21.62 -19.56 17.38
CA GLY A 39 -20.27 -19.20 17.82
C GLY A 39 -19.17 -19.81 16.96
N LEU A 40 -19.26 -21.11 16.65
CA LEU A 40 -18.28 -21.79 15.80
C LEU A 40 -18.25 -21.24 14.36
N VAL A 41 -19.41 -20.94 13.77
CA VAL A 41 -19.49 -20.26 12.46
C VAL A 41 -18.89 -18.86 12.53
N GLY A 42 -19.11 -18.13 13.63
CA GLY A 42 -18.51 -16.84 13.91
C GLY A 42 -16.98 -16.88 13.91
N VAL A 43 -16.40 -17.84 14.64
CA VAL A 43 -14.95 -18.07 14.68
C VAL A 43 -14.40 -18.41 13.30
N LEU A 44 -15.08 -19.27 12.54
CA LEU A 44 -14.65 -19.61 11.18
C LEU A 44 -14.62 -18.38 10.26
N ARG A 45 -15.58 -17.47 10.39
CA ARG A 45 -15.59 -16.21 9.65
C ARG A 45 -14.45 -15.29 10.09
N GLN A 46 -14.21 -15.13 11.40
CA GLN A 46 -13.07 -14.35 11.89
C GLN A 46 -11.73 -14.86 11.36
N LEU A 47 -11.56 -16.19 11.26
CA LEU A 47 -10.36 -16.78 10.67
C LEU A 47 -10.25 -16.48 9.17
N GLY A 48 -11.37 -16.44 8.45
CA GLY A 48 -11.43 -15.99 7.05
C GLY A 48 -11.00 -14.54 6.89
N ASP A 49 -11.58 -13.63 7.68
CA ASP A 49 -11.24 -12.20 7.70
C ASP A 49 -9.74 -11.99 8.02
N LEU A 50 -9.22 -12.73 9.00
CA LEU A 50 -7.80 -12.67 9.37
C LEU A 50 -6.89 -13.19 8.24
N ALA A 51 -7.31 -14.26 7.55
CA ALA A 51 -6.54 -14.80 6.43
C ALA A 51 -6.49 -13.82 5.25
N GLU A 52 -7.61 -13.15 4.95
CA GLU A 52 -7.65 -12.09 3.93
C GLU A 52 -6.72 -10.93 4.31
N PHE A 53 -6.80 -10.44 5.55
CA PHE A 53 -5.92 -9.39 6.04
C PHE A 53 -4.44 -9.76 5.96
N ALA A 54 -4.09 -11.00 6.33
CA ALA A 54 -2.72 -11.48 6.22
C ALA A 54 -2.26 -11.55 4.76
N ALA A 55 -3.12 -11.99 3.85
CA ALA A 55 -2.82 -12.05 2.42
C ALA A 55 -2.50 -10.66 1.85
N GLU A 56 -3.25 -9.63 2.23
CA GLU A 56 -2.97 -8.24 1.82
C GLU A 56 -1.60 -7.75 2.31
N ILE A 57 -1.29 -7.93 3.60
CA ILE A 57 0.02 -7.53 4.15
C ILE A 57 1.17 -8.24 3.43
N PHE A 58 1.06 -9.55 3.24
CA PHE A 58 2.13 -10.33 2.61
C PHE A 58 2.25 -10.04 1.12
N HIS A 59 1.17 -9.67 0.44
CA HIS A 59 1.22 -9.24 -0.94
C HIS A 59 2.02 -7.94 -1.09
N ASP A 60 1.67 -6.90 -0.33
CA ASP A 60 2.37 -5.60 -0.39
C ASP A 60 3.86 -5.74 -0.03
N LEU A 61 4.16 -6.53 1.01
CA LEU A 61 5.53 -6.83 1.39
C LEU A 61 6.28 -7.58 0.28
N HIS A 62 5.61 -8.53 -0.38
CA HIS A 62 6.22 -9.28 -1.47
C HIS A 62 6.60 -8.37 -2.64
N GLU A 63 5.70 -7.47 -3.05
CA GLU A 63 5.97 -6.51 -4.13
C GLU A 63 7.19 -5.64 -3.82
N GLU A 64 7.28 -5.09 -2.60
CA GLU A 64 8.43 -4.28 -2.16
C GLU A 64 9.74 -5.09 -2.12
N VAL A 65 9.69 -6.33 -1.65
CA VAL A 65 10.84 -7.24 -1.64
C VAL A 65 11.30 -7.54 -3.06
N MET A 66 10.37 -7.82 -3.98
CA MET A 66 10.69 -8.12 -5.37
C MET A 66 11.27 -6.90 -6.10
N ALA A 67 10.69 -5.71 -5.90
CA ALA A 67 11.21 -4.46 -6.44
C ALA A 67 12.63 -4.16 -5.92
N THR A 68 12.86 -4.39 -4.61
CA THR A 68 14.17 -4.22 -3.98
C THR A 68 15.19 -5.23 -4.51
N ALA A 69 14.80 -6.50 -4.66
CA ALA A 69 15.67 -7.55 -5.20
C ALA A 69 16.07 -7.27 -6.65
N ALA A 70 15.13 -6.84 -7.49
CA ALA A 70 15.40 -6.46 -8.88
C ALA A 70 16.40 -5.28 -8.96
N ARG A 71 16.20 -4.25 -8.15
CA ARG A 71 17.15 -3.13 -8.02
C ARG A 71 18.52 -3.58 -7.53
N GLY A 72 18.56 -4.46 -6.53
CA GLY A 72 19.79 -5.03 -5.99
C GLY A 72 20.57 -5.82 -7.04
N HIS A 73 19.88 -6.62 -7.85
CA HIS A 73 20.48 -7.32 -8.98
C HIS A 73 21.05 -6.36 -10.03
N GLY A 74 20.28 -5.33 -10.42
CA GLY A 74 20.75 -4.31 -11.35
C GLY A 74 21.98 -3.56 -10.85
N LEU A 75 22.05 -3.26 -9.55
CA LEU A 75 23.23 -2.65 -8.92
C LEU A 75 24.43 -3.61 -8.98
N MET A 76 24.24 -4.88 -8.65
CA MET A 76 25.30 -5.89 -8.67
C MET A 76 25.93 -6.01 -10.06
N VAL A 77 25.12 -6.10 -11.11
CA VAL A 77 25.61 -6.17 -12.50
C VAL A 77 26.44 -4.94 -12.86
N ARG A 78 26.00 -3.74 -12.46
CA ARG A 78 26.74 -2.50 -12.70
C ARG A 78 28.06 -2.44 -11.93
N VAL A 79 28.09 -2.95 -10.70
CA VAL A 79 29.32 -3.05 -9.91
C VAL A 79 30.31 -3.98 -10.59
N GLN A 80 29.88 -5.15 -11.03
CA GLN A 80 30.75 -6.10 -11.75
C GLN A 80 31.33 -5.50 -13.04
N GLN A 81 30.52 -4.76 -13.80
CA GLN A 81 31.00 -4.06 -14.99
C GLN A 81 32.07 -3.02 -14.63
N LEU A 82 31.82 -2.21 -13.59
CA LEU A 82 32.76 -1.20 -13.13
C LEU A 82 34.06 -1.83 -12.62
N GLU A 83 33.99 -2.91 -11.85
CA GLU A 83 35.15 -3.67 -11.39
C GLU A 83 36.01 -4.20 -12.55
N ALA A 84 35.39 -4.57 -13.68
CA ALA A 84 36.10 -5.01 -14.87
C ALA A 84 36.74 -3.85 -15.67
N GLU A 85 36.11 -2.68 -15.69
CA GLU A 85 36.58 -1.50 -16.45
C GLU A 85 37.66 -0.69 -15.72
N VAL A 86 37.56 -0.58 -14.38
CA VAL A 86 38.46 0.25 -13.55
C VAL A 86 39.95 -0.05 -13.78
N PRO A 87 40.42 -1.31 -13.86
CA PRO A 87 41.85 -1.59 -14.09
C PRO A 87 42.39 -1.02 -15.40
N SER A 88 41.56 -1.01 -16.46
CA SER A 88 41.96 -0.46 -17.77
C SER A 88 42.05 1.07 -17.70
N ILE A 89 41.10 1.70 -17.02
CA ILE A 89 41.10 3.16 -16.78
C ILE A 89 42.31 3.57 -15.93
N GLU A 90 42.58 2.83 -14.84
CA GLU A 90 43.73 3.06 -13.96
C GLU A 90 45.05 2.98 -14.74
N LYS A 91 45.20 1.95 -15.58
CA LYS A 91 46.39 1.79 -16.41
C LYS A 91 46.56 2.92 -17.44
N ALA A 92 45.46 3.34 -18.08
CA ALA A 92 45.47 4.47 -19.00
C ALA A 92 45.84 5.78 -18.28
N PHE A 93 45.33 5.98 -17.05
CA PHE A 93 45.64 7.14 -16.22
C PHE A 93 47.12 7.18 -15.80
N LEU A 94 47.66 6.06 -15.32
CA LEU A 94 49.05 5.96 -14.85
C LEU A 94 50.09 6.04 -15.97
N SER A 95 49.71 5.69 -17.21
CA SER A 95 50.61 5.74 -18.37
C SER A 95 50.73 7.13 -19.01
N GLN A 96 49.90 8.10 -18.62
CA GLN A 96 49.99 9.47 -19.13
C GLN A 96 51.10 10.27 -18.43
N THR A 97 51.91 10.96 -19.24
CA THR A 97 53.05 11.76 -18.77
C THR A 97 52.71 13.26 -18.61
N SER A 98 51.56 13.70 -19.10
CA SER A 98 51.08 15.09 -19.01
C SER A 98 49.61 15.13 -18.61
N HIS A 99 49.32 15.62 -17.39
CA HIS A 99 47.99 15.62 -16.79
C HIS A 99 47.17 16.89 -17.08
N SER A 100 47.69 17.83 -17.87
CA SER A 100 47.05 19.12 -18.18
C SER A 100 45.71 18.99 -18.93
N LEU A 101 45.50 17.88 -19.65
CA LEU A 101 44.27 17.60 -20.39
C LEU A 101 43.07 17.22 -19.49
N PHE A 102 43.31 16.77 -18.24
CA PHE A 102 42.23 16.45 -17.31
C PHE A 102 41.50 17.70 -16.77
N PHE A 103 42.19 18.84 -16.73
CA PHE A 103 41.67 20.08 -16.17
C PHE A 103 41.11 21.04 -17.22
N SER A 104 41.26 20.74 -18.52
CA SER A 104 40.93 21.67 -19.62
C SER A 104 39.67 21.31 -20.41
N ASN A 105 39.02 20.18 -20.13
CA ASN A 105 37.72 19.90 -20.71
C ASN A 105 36.64 20.46 -19.79
N ALA A 106 35.85 21.41 -20.31
CA ALA A 106 34.54 21.74 -19.76
C ALA A 106 33.64 20.50 -19.95
N GLY A 107 33.85 19.48 -19.13
CA GLY A 107 33.04 18.28 -19.09
C GLY A 107 31.60 18.60 -18.69
N VAL A 108 30.76 17.57 -18.64
CA VAL A 108 29.42 17.70 -18.09
C VAL A 108 29.52 17.67 -16.57
N ASP A 109 28.98 18.69 -15.90
CA ASP A 109 28.93 18.74 -14.44
C ASP A 109 28.14 17.54 -13.90
N TRP A 110 28.75 16.79 -12.98
CA TRP A 110 28.08 15.70 -12.30
C TRP A 110 27.07 16.25 -11.30
N HIS A 111 25.84 15.75 -11.33
CA HIS A 111 24.82 16.05 -10.33
C HIS A 111 24.21 14.75 -9.76
N PRO A 112 24.02 14.66 -8.44
CA PRO A 112 23.27 13.55 -7.86
C PRO A 112 21.79 13.68 -8.26
N ASN A 113 21.11 12.56 -8.44
CA ASN A 113 19.66 12.57 -8.67
C ASN A 113 18.91 12.71 -7.33
N LEU A 114 18.74 13.95 -6.87
CA LEU A 114 18.00 14.27 -5.65
C LEU A 114 16.50 14.39 -5.97
N HIS A 115 15.74 13.32 -5.73
CA HIS A 115 14.28 13.38 -5.75
C HIS A 115 13.75 13.63 -4.34
N ALA A 116 13.05 14.75 -4.14
CA ALA A 116 12.24 14.99 -2.96
C ALA A 116 10.82 14.50 -3.26
N GLU A 117 10.36 13.49 -2.53
CA GLU A 117 8.99 13.02 -2.65
C GLU A 117 8.01 14.05 -2.07
N GLN A 118 6.95 14.33 -2.82
CA GLN A 118 5.90 15.29 -2.45
C GLN A 118 4.55 14.59 -2.57
N ASN A 119 3.54 15.10 -1.84
CA ASN A 119 2.19 14.56 -1.87
C ASN A 119 2.12 13.08 -1.43
N LEU A 120 2.87 12.69 -0.38
CA LEU A 120 2.93 11.32 0.14
C LEU A 120 1.58 10.72 0.59
N VAL A 121 0.55 11.56 0.72
CA VAL A 121 -0.81 11.15 1.09
C VAL A 121 -1.75 11.67 0.01
N THR A 122 -1.81 10.96 -1.12
CA THR A 122 -2.90 11.15 -2.09
C THR A 122 -3.96 10.08 -1.93
N ARG A 123 -5.16 10.32 -2.48
CA ARG A 123 -6.27 9.35 -2.45
C ARG A 123 -5.88 7.98 -3.04
N GLY A 124 -4.96 7.94 -4.00
CA GLY A 124 -4.49 6.71 -4.62
C GLY A 124 -3.54 5.89 -3.72
N ASP A 125 -2.94 6.53 -2.73
CA ASP A 125 -1.93 5.92 -1.86
C ASP A 125 -2.51 5.44 -0.53
N LEU A 126 -3.84 5.57 -0.33
CA LEU A 126 -4.48 5.07 0.89
C LEU A 126 -4.54 3.54 0.87
N PRO A 127 -4.14 2.87 1.96
CA PRO A 127 -4.32 1.43 2.10
C PRO A 127 -5.78 1.03 1.96
N ARG A 128 -6.01 -0.15 1.38
CA ARG A 128 -7.35 -0.66 1.07
C ARG A 128 -8.26 -0.71 2.29
N PHE A 129 -7.77 -1.18 3.44
CA PHE A 129 -8.55 -1.20 4.69
C PHE A 129 -9.06 0.19 5.13
N VAL A 130 -8.32 1.27 4.84
CA VAL A 130 -8.77 2.65 5.12
C VAL A 130 -9.83 3.06 4.11
N MET A 131 -9.66 2.68 2.85
CA MET A 131 -10.64 2.95 1.79
C MET A 131 -11.96 2.23 2.04
N ASP A 132 -11.94 0.96 2.46
CA ASP A 132 -13.14 0.20 2.80
C ASP A 132 -13.90 0.88 3.96
N SER A 133 -13.17 1.27 5.01
CA SER A 133 -13.73 2.02 6.14
C SER A 133 -14.30 3.38 5.70
N TYR A 134 -13.63 4.06 4.76
CA TYR A 134 -14.08 5.34 4.21
C TYR A 134 -15.36 5.19 3.38
N GLU A 135 -15.49 4.10 2.63
CA GLU A 135 -16.68 3.82 1.80
C GLU A 135 -17.91 3.44 2.62
N GLU A 136 -17.72 2.79 3.78
CA GLU A 136 -18.79 2.52 4.74
C GLU A 136 -19.25 3.77 5.50
N CYS A 137 -18.41 4.81 5.57
CA CYS A 137 -18.76 6.05 6.24
C CYS A 137 -19.88 6.82 5.53
N ARG A 138 -20.67 7.56 6.31
CA ARG A 138 -21.71 8.43 5.74
C ARG A 138 -21.09 9.52 4.88
N GLY A 139 -21.39 9.49 3.59
CA GLY A 139 -20.94 10.51 2.64
C GLY A 139 -21.43 11.92 2.99
N PRO A 140 -20.74 12.96 2.50
CA PRO A 140 -21.14 14.34 2.73
C PRO A 140 -22.53 14.62 2.13
N PRO A 141 -23.27 15.61 2.67
CA PRO A 141 -24.48 16.09 2.02
C PRO A 141 -24.21 16.45 0.56
N ARG A 142 -25.15 16.12 -0.34
CA ARG A 142 -25.01 16.30 -1.79
C ARG A 142 -25.19 17.76 -2.22
N LEU A 143 -24.37 18.66 -1.68
CA LEU A 143 -24.46 20.11 -1.93
C LEU A 143 -24.16 20.48 -3.39
N PHE A 144 -23.47 19.61 -4.14
CA PHE A 144 -23.27 19.76 -5.58
C PHE A 144 -24.59 19.84 -6.37
N LEU A 145 -25.72 19.39 -5.80
CA LEU A 145 -27.04 19.55 -6.40
C LEU A 145 -27.52 21.01 -6.41
N LEU A 146 -26.90 21.88 -5.60
CA LEU A 146 -27.17 23.31 -5.53
C LEU A 146 -26.29 24.11 -6.49
N ASP A 147 -25.28 23.49 -7.10
CA ASP A 147 -24.42 24.16 -8.08
C ASP A 147 -25.23 24.44 -9.35
N ASN A 148 -25.68 25.69 -9.49
CA ASN A 148 -26.41 26.14 -10.66
C ASN A 148 -25.44 26.36 -11.82
N PRO A 149 -25.54 25.61 -12.94
CA PRO A 149 -24.60 25.70 -14.06
C PRO A 149 -24.58 27.08 -14.76
N ARG A 150 -25.51 27.99 -14.43
CA ARG A 150 -25.64 29.31 -15.05
C ARG A 150 -24.79 30.42 -14.43
N MET A 151 -24.14 30.21 -13.28
CA MET A 151 -23.39 31.28 -12.61
C MET A 151 -21.86 31.23 -12.83
N THR A 152 -21.29 30.11 -13.27
CA THR A 152 -19.85 29.97 -13.50
C THR A 152 -19.37 30.44 -14.88
N GLU A 153 -20.25 30.61 -15.87
CA GLU A 153 -19.89 31.21 -17.17
C GLU A 153 -19.74 32.74 -17.14
N ALA A 154 -20.20 33.42 -16.07
CA ALA A 154 -20.22 34.87 -16.01
C ALA A 154 -18.89 35.53 -15.59
N THR A 155 -17.87 34.76 -15.18
CA THR A 155 -16.57 35.30 -14.73
C THR A 155 -15.41 35.11 -15.72
N SER A 156 -15.65 34.57 -16.93
CA SER A 156 -14.63 34.40 -17.97
C SER A 156 -14.74 35.40 -19.14
N LYS A 157 -15.47 36.51 -18.97
CA LYS A 157 -15.45 37.66 -19.89
C LYS A 157 -15.39 38.97 -19.12
N ALA A 158 -14.18 39.35 -18.73
CA ALA A 158 -13.76 40.74 -18.56
C ALA A 158 -12.26 40.80 -18.88
#